data_AF-A0A227J2G0-F1
#
_entry.id   AF-A0A227J2G0-F1
#
_cell.length_a   1.000
_cell.length_b   1.000
_cell.length_c   1.000
_cell.angle_alpha   90.00
_cell.angle_beta   90.00
_cell.angle_gamma   90.00
#
_symmetry.space_group_name_H-M   'P 1'
#
loop_
_entity.id
_entity.type
_entity.pdbx_description
1 polymer ?
#
loop_
_entity_poly.entity_id
_entity_poly.type
_entity_poly.pdbx_seq_one_letter_code
_entity_poly.pdbx_strand_id
1 'polypeptide(L)'
;GTNRDPYFRFEQGELKPYYALMSHFGIDVQGIVGDWLWKLESVYRDSYDHHVGVVTGFEYTIVGAFDTVWDVGLIGEYLYDSRGNNAQNIGQNDVFAGVRFALN
;
A
#
# COMPACT_ATOMS: atom_id res chain seq x y z
N GLY A 1 -9.67 -15.68 -4.07
CA GLY A 1 -9.71 -15.18 -5.46
C GLY A 1 -8.65 -15.88 -6.29
N THR A 2 -8.54 -15.56 -7.59
CA THR A 2 -7.44 -16.02 -8.44
C THR A 2 -6.28 -15.02 -8.34
N ASN A 3 -5.04 -15.49 -8.26
CA ASN A 3 -3.88 -14.59 -8.24
C ASN A 3 -3.80 -13.83 -9.57
N ARG A 4 -3.38 -12.56 -9.53
CA ARG A 4 -3.12 -11.76 -10.73
C ARG A 4 -1.72 -11.99 -11.30
N ASP A 5 -0.82 -12.54 -10.48
CA ASP A 5 0.54 -12.87 -10.89
C ASP A 5 0.59 -14.35 -11.33
N PRO A 6 0.88 -14.64 -12.62
CA PRO A 6 0.92 -16.01 -13.13
C PRO A 6 2.21 -16.71 -12.70
N TYR A 7 2.09 -17.96 -12.27
CA TYR A 7 3.24 -18.87 -12.18
C TYR A 7 3.50 -19.48 -13.55
N PHE A 8 4.75 -19.47 -14.00
CA PHE A 8 5.10 -20.12 -15.26
C PHE A 8 5.36 -21.61 -15.02
N ARG A 9 4.59 -22.46 -15.68
CA ARG A 9 4.86 -23.91 -15.73
C ARG A 9 5.29 -24.30 -17.13
N PHE A 10 6.25 -25.22 -17.18
CA PHE A 10 6.69 -25.81 -18.43
C PHE A 10 5.86 -27.08 -18.68
N GLU A 11 4.95 -27.03 -19.62
CA GLU A 11 4.11 -28.18 -20.00
C GLU A 11 4.25 -28.44 -21.50
N GLN A 12 4.62 -29.68 -21.84
CA GLN A 12 4.73 -30.15 -23.24
C GLN A 12 5.63 -29.29 -24.15
N GLY A 13 6.70 -28.70 -23.60
CA GLY A 13 7.64 -27.88 -24.38
C GLY A 13 7.25 -26.41 -24.51
N GLU A 14 6.14 -25.99 -23.92
CA GLU A 14 5.67 -24.60 -23.92
C GLU A 14 5.61 -24.03 -22.49
N LEU A 15 5.96 -22.75 -22.36
CA LEU A 15 5.82 -22.01 -21.10
C LEU A 15 4.39 -21.47 -21.01
N LYS A 16 3.57 -22.02 -20.11
CA LYS A 16 2.18 -21.60 -19.93
C LYS A 16 1.98 -20.86 -18.60
N PRO A 17 1.25 -19.73 -18.59
CA PRO A 17 0.92 -19.02 -17.36
C PRO A 17 -0.18 -19.77 -16.61
N TYR A 18 0.08 -20.10 -15.34
CA TYR A 18 -0.86 -20.72 -14.42
C TYR A 18 -1.25 -19.74 -13.31
N TYR A 19 -2.53 -19.36 -13.27
CA TYR A 19 -3.07 -18.50 -12.23
C TYR A 19 -3.57 -19.34 -11.06
N ALA A 20 -2.78 -19.39 -9.98
CA ALA A 20 -3.14 -20.13 -8.78
C ALA A 20 -4.33 -19.48 -8.04
N LEU A 21 -5.10 -20.30 -7.33
CA LEU A 21 -5.99 -19.75 -6.30
C LEU A 21 -5.16 -19.12 -5.18
N MET A 22 -5.71 -18.05 -4.63
CA MET A 22 -5.07 -17.22 -3.63
C MET A 22 -6.13 -16.79 -2.62
N SER A 23 -5.79 -16.92 -1.35
CA SER A 23 -6.52 -16.29 -0.25
C SER A 23 -5.76 -15.05 0.21
N HIS A 24 -6.47 -14.04 0.67
CA HIS A 24 -5.88 -12.86 1.26
C HIS A 24 -6.74 -12.37 2.40
N PHE A 25 -6.09 -11.78 3.37
CA PHE A 25 -6.68 -11.22 4.56
C PHE A 25 -6.09 -9.82 4.75
N GLY A 26 -6.96 -8.82 4.90
CA GLY A 26 -6.57 -7.43 5.05
C GLY A 26 -7.10 -6.86 6.37
N ILE A 27 -6.27 -6.05 7.03
CA ILE A 27 -6.64 -5.22 8.16
C ILE A 27 -6.41 -3.77 7.75
N ASP A 28 -7.41 -2.92 7.98
CA ASP A 28 -7.31 -1.47 7.86
C ASP A 28 -7.68 -0.83 9.20
N VAL A 29 -6.85 0.12 9.63
CA VAL A 29 -7.04 0.90 10.85
C VAL A 29 -6.82 2.36 10.49
N GLN A 30 -7.82 3.19 10.81
CA GLN A 30 -7.76 4.64 10.62
C GLN A 30 -8.14 5.36 11.92
N GLY A 31 -7.39 6.40 12.25
CA GLY A 31 -7.65 7.24 13.42
C GLY A 31 -7.50 8.72 13.09
N ILE A 32 -8.48 9.53 13.49
CA ILE A 32 -8.43 11.00 13.36
C ILE A 32 -8.38 11.57 14.77
N VAL A 33 -7.31 12.31 15.09
CA VAL A 33 -7.08 12.90 16.41
C VAL A 33 -6.67 14.36 16.23
N GLY A 34 -7.61 15.27 16.44
CA GLY A 34 -7.43 16.68 16.14
C GLY A 34 -7.10 16.86 14.65
N ASP A 35 -5.96 17.48 14.38
CA ASP A 35 -5.48 17.76 13.03
C ASP A 35 -4.67 16.62 12.39
N TRP A 36 -4.51 15.50 13.12
CA TRP A 36 -3.78 14.32 12.65
C TRP A 36 -4.72 13.25 12.15
N LEU A 37 -4.44 12.76 10.95
CA LEU A 37 -4.98 11.54 10.39
C LEU A 37 -3.89 10.48 10.40
N TRP A 38 -4.18 9.31 10.96
CA TRP A 38 -3.31 8.14 10.95
C TRP A 38 -3.99 7.04 10.17
N LYS A 39 -3.21 6.33 9.34
CA LYS A 39 -3.68 5.18 8.60
C LYS A 39 -2.68 4.05 8.66
N LEU A 40 -3.18 2.83 8.84
CA LEU A 40 -2.42 1.60 8.75
C LEU A 40 -3.26 0.57 7.99
N GLU A 41 -2.71 0.08 6.90
CA GLU A 41 -3.26 -1.01 6.10
C GLU A 41 -2.25 -2.16 6.09
N SER A 42 -2.70 -3.37 6.35
CA SER A 42 -1.85 -4.56 6.25
C SER A 42 -2.62 -5.65 5.53
N VAL A 43 -1.94 -6.35 4.63
CA VAL A 43 -2.52 -7.41 3.82
C VAL A 43 -1.60 -8.61 3.86
N TYR A 44 -2.12 -9.72 4.38
CA TYR A 44 -1.52 -11.03 4.27
C TYR A 44 -2.13 -11.76 3.07
N ARG A 45 -1.31 -12.43 2.28
CA ARG A 45 -1.75 -13.16 1.10
C ARG A 45 -1.06 -14.52 1.04
N ASP A 46 -1.87 -15.53 0.79
CA ASP A 46 -1.50 -16.94 0.84
C ASP A 46 -1.94 -17.62 -0.47
N SER A 47 -0.97 -18.11 -1.23
CA SER A 47 -1.17 -18.83 -2.49
C SER A 47 -0.13 -19.94 -2.62
N TYR A 48 0.69 -19.96 -3.67
CA TYR A 48 1.85 -20.86 -3.77
C TYR A 48 3.06 -20.37 -2.92
N ASP A 49 3.07 -19.08 -2.60
CA ASP A 49 4.03 -18.40 -1.73
C ASP A 49 3.26 -17.45 -0.80
N HIS A 50 3.77 -17.19 0.40
CA HIS A 50 3.13 -16.34 1.41
C HIS A 50 3.80 -14.97 1.46
N HIS A 51 3.00 -13.92 1.56
CA HIS A 51 3.53 -12.58 1.74
C HIS A 51 2.62 -11.65 2.53
N VAL A 52 3.27 -10.75 3.25
CA VAL A 52 2.71 -9.60 3.96
C VAL A 52 3.11 -8.32 3.23
N GLY A 53 2.13 -7.46 2.97
CA GLY A 53 2.32 -6.04 2.71
C GLY A 53 1.78 -5.22 3.88
N VAL A 54 2.47 -4.16 4.26
CA VAL A 54 2.05 -3.19 5.27
C VAL A 54 2.27 -1.80 4.71
N VAL A 55 1.26 -0.95 4.80
CA VAL A 55 1.32 0.47 4.49
C VAL A 55 0.90 1.22 5.73
N THR A 56 1.70 2.19 6.16
CA THR A 56 1.32 3.06 7.27
C THR A 56 1.68 4.50 6.94
N GLY A 57 0.86 5.44 7.36
CA GLY A 57 1.09 6.83 7.09
C GLY A 57 0.32 7.73 8.02
N PHE A 58 0.66 9.01 7.94
CA PHE A 58 -0.03 10.07 8.63
C PHE A 58 -0.19 11.29 7.72
N GLU A 59 -1.26 12.03 7.95
CA GLU A 59 -1.47 13.37 7.40
C GLU A 59 -1.69 14.35 8.55
N TYR A 60 -0.96 15.46 8.54
CA TYR A 60 -1.18 16.57 9.47
C TYR A 60 -1.74 17.76 8.71
N THR A 61 -2.91 18.26 9.10
CA THR A 61 -3.58 19.38 8.41
C THR A 61 -3.41 20.68 9.17
N ILE A 62 -2.75 21.66 8.55
CA ILE A 62 -2.71 23.03 9.02
C ILE A 62 -3.92 23.75 8.45
N VAL A 63 -4.92 23.97 9.31
CA VAL A 63 -6.15 24.68 8.94
C VAL A 63 -5.92 26.19 8.99
N GLY A 64 -6.37 26.90 7.96
CA GLY A 64 -6.30 28.37 7.93
C GLY A 64 -4.87 28.92 7.90
N ALA A 65 -3.98 28.27 7.14
CA ALA A 65 -2.58 28.68 7.06
C ALA A 65 -2.47 30.16 6.66
N PHE A 66 -1.60 30.91 7.33
CA PHE A 66 -1.36 32.35 7.09
C PHE A 66 -2.59 33.27 7.26
N ASP A 67 -3.56 32.92 8.12
CA ASP A 67 -4.86 33.63 8.26
C ASP A 67 -5.67 33.68 6.94
N THR A 68 -5.47 32.67 6.09
CA THR A 68 -6.18 32.54 4.81
C THR A 68 -7.18 31.38 4.82
N VAL A 69 -7.90 31.17 3.72
CA VAL A 69 -8.80 30.03 3.49
C VAL A 69 -8.06 28.75 3.05
N TRP A 70 -6.73 28.73 3.18
CA TRP A 70 -5.89 27.64 2.70
C TRP A 70 -5.66 26.61 3.80
N ASP A 71 -5.94 25.35 3.47
CA ASP A 71 -5.59 24.22 4.31
C ASP A 71 -4.40 23.47 3.69
N VAL A 72 -3.37 23.24 4.50
CA VAL A 72 -2.13 22.57 4.07
C VAL A 72 -1.99 21.25 4.81
N GLY A 73 -2.15 20.13 4.09
CA GLY A 73 -1.91 18.79 4.60
C GLY A 73 -0.47 18.35 4.35
N LEU A 74 0.26 17.92 5.37
CA LEU A 74 1.56 17.27 5.26
C LEU A 74 1.37 15.77 5.38
N ILE A 75 1.70 15.01 4.33
CA ILE A 75 1.48 13.58 4.24
C ILE A 75 2.83 12.87 4.29
N GLY A 76 2.94 11.85 5.14
CA GLY A 76 4.06 10.92 5.15
C GLY A 76 3.53 9.49 5.14
N GLU A 77 4.04 8.66 4.24
CA GLU A 77 3.66 7.26 4.12
C GLU A 77 4.90 6.37 4.02
N TYR A 78 4.79 5.18 4.58
CA TYR A 78 5.79 4.14 4.54
C TYR A 78 5.14 2.85 4.08
N LEU A 79 5.70 2.29 3.00
CA LEU A 79 5.27 1.04 2.42
C LEU A 79 6.33 -0.02 2.68
N TYR A 80 5.91 -1.15 3.22
CA TYR A 80 6.74 -2.31 3.46
C TYR A 80 6.10 -3.56 2.84
N ASP A 81 6.85 -4.30 2.02
CA ASP A 81 6.43 -5.56 1.44
C ASP A 81 7.50 -6.63 1.69
N SER A 82 7.07 -7.72 2.33
CA SER A 82 7.94 -8.85 2.70
C SER A 82 8.45 -9.66 1.50
N ARG A 83 7.92 -9.45 0.28
CA ARG A 83 8.34 -10.18 -0.93
C ARG A 83 9.76 -9.86 -1.39
N GLY A 84 10.35 -8.74 -0.95
CA GLY A 84 11.71 -8.32 -1.35
C GLY A 84 12.01 -8.49 -2.85
N ASN A 85 13.11 -9.16 -3.19
CA ASN A 85 13.50 -9.36 -4.59
C ASN A 85 12.56 -10.29 -5.41
N ASN A 86 11.55 -10.93 -4.80
CA ASN A 86 10.58 -11.77 -5.50
C ASN A 86 9.33 -11.02 -5.97
N ALA A 87 9.06 -9.81 -5.48
CA ALA A 87 7.91 -9.06 -5.97
C ALA A 87 8.23 -8.40 -7.31
N GLN A 88 7.34 -8.62 -8.29
CA GLN A 88 7.41 -8.01 -9.62
C GLN A 88 7.04 -6.51 -9.63
N ASN A 89 6.74 -5.93 -8.47
CA ASN A 89 6.46 -4.50 -8.33
C ASN A 89 7.64 -3.75 -7.70
N ILE A 90 7.88 -2.56 -8.24
CA ILE A 90 8.81 -1.56 -7.71
C ILE A 90 8.10 -0.89 -6.53
N GLY A 91 8.79 -0.75 -5.40
CA GLY A 91 8.32 -0.01 -4.24
C GLY A 91 7.85 -0.87 -3.07
N GLN A 92 8.81 -1.57 -2.47
CA GLN A 92 8.59 -2.56 -1.42
C GLN A 92 9.14 -2.13 -0.06
N ASN A 93 9.88 -1.03 -0.02
CA ASN A 93 10.39 -0.41 1.19
C ASN A 93 10.58 1.07 0.91
N ASP A 94 9.46 1.75 0.64
CA ASP A 94 9.47 3.09 0.09
C ASP A 94 8.84 4.05 1.09
N VAL A 95 9.48 5.21 1.23
CA VAL A 95 8.93 6.34 1.97
C VAL A 95 8.39 7.34 0.96
N PHE A 96 7.12 7.67 1.09
CA PHE A 96 6.50 8.76 0.36
C PHE A 96 6.28 9.95 1.29
N ALA A 97 6.52 11.15 0.77
CA ALA A 97 6.17 12.38 1.44
C ALA A 97 5.49 13.30 0.43
N GLY A 98 4.42 13.95 0.86
CA GLY A 98 3.60 14.79 0.01
C GLY A 98 3.04 15.99 0.76
N VAL A 99 2.63 17.00 0.01
CA VAL A 99 1.89 18.13 0.55
C VAL A 99 0.59 18.26 -0.24
N ARG A 100 -0.52 18.33 0.49
CA ARG A 100 -1.86 18.57 -0.04
C ARG A 100 -2.20 20.03 0.21
N PHE A 101 -2.55 20.76 -0.84
CA PHE A 101 -3.11 22.10 -0.73
C PHE A 101 -4.60 22.05 -1.04
N ALA A 102 -5.42 22.51 -0.11
CA ALA A 102 -6.86 22.69 -0.31
C ALA A 102 -7.20 24.17 -0.18
N LEU A 103 -7.95 24.67 -1.17
CA LEU A 103 -8.44 26.04 -1.25
C LEU A 103 -9.94 25.99 -1.01
N ASN A 104 -10.40 26.45 0.16
CA ASN A 104 -11.81 26.53 0.51
C ASN A 104 -12.40 27.92 0.24
#